data_AF-A0A2T3A3N4-F1
#
_entry.id   AF-A0A2T3A3N4-F1
#
_cell.length_a   1.000
_cell.length_b   1.000
_cell.length_c   1.000
_cell.angle_alpha   90.00
_cell.angle_beta   90.00
_cell.angle_gamma   90.00
#
_symmetry.space_group_name_H-M   'P 1'
#
loop_
_entity.id
_entity.type
_entity.pdbx_description
1 polymer ?
#
loop_
_entity_poly.entity_id
_entity_poly.type
_entity_poly.pdbx_seq_one_letter_code
_entity_poly.pdbx_strand_id
1 'polypeptide(L)'
;MLAITTTAECASELCADRQFAGRIVVAPVNSRNSVTIADEEKAVSDLELILDNEDKSHRRLHVDKAYHSPQMQACVESYMALLEHCGITLQMPGSQQPIWFSSAYDKPVEPHTMALHGTYWADNMIQPV
;
A
#
# COMPACT_ATOMS: atom_id res chain seq x y z
N MET A 1 0.68 2.74 10.84
CA MET A 1 0.11 1.56 10.13
C MET A 1 0.01 0.38 11.07
N LEU A 2 -1.00 -0.47 10.89
CA LEU A 2 -1.31 -1.60 11.76
C LEU A 2 -1.58 -2.86 10.96
N ALA A 3 -0.84 -3.93 11.19
CA ALA A 3 -1.14 -5.24 10.63
C ALA A 3 -2.16 -5.95 11.52
N ILE A 4 -3.22 -6.50 10.93
CA ILE A 4 -4.32 -7.17 11.62
C ILE A 4 -4.56 -8.56 11.02
N THR A 5 -4.99 -9.51 11.86
CA THR A 5 -5.31 -10.86 11.43
C THR A 5 -6.79 -10.96 11.07
N THR A 6 -7.13 -10.74 9.80
CA THR A 6 -8.51 -10.82 9.29
C THR A 6 -8.51 -10.98 7.77
N THR A 7 -9.67 -11.21 7.15
CA THR A 7 -9.82 -11.25 5.70
C THR A 7 -9.98 -9.86 5.09
N ALA A 8 -9.72 -9.73 3.79
CA ALA A 8 -9.87 -8.46 3.08
C ALA A 8 -11.30 -7.92 3.13
N GLU A 9 -12.30 -8.79 3.08
CA GLU A 9 -13.71 -8.42 3.17
C GLU A 9 -14.04 -7.82 4.54
N CYS A 10 -13.69 -8.51 5.63
CA CYS A 10 -13.92 -8.01 6.98
C CYS A 10 -13.13 -6.73 7.28
N ALA A 11 -11.91 -6.60 6.77
CA ALA A 11 -11.13 -5.37 6.89
C ALA A 11 -11.80 -4.20 6.14
N SER A 12 -12.39 -4.46 4.97
CA SER A 12 -13.11 -3.46 4.18
C SER A 12 -14.38 -3.00 4.88
N GLU A 13 -15.14 -3.92 5.48
CA GLU A 13 -16.32 -3.61 6.31
C GLU A 13 -15.94 -2.75 7.52
N LEU A 14 -14.86 -3.09 8.20
CA LEU A 14 -14.32 -2.31 9.32
C LEU A 14 -13.95 -0.89 8.89
N CYS A 15 -13.29 -0.71 7.74
CA CYS A 15 -12.95 0.60 7.22
C CYS A 15 -14.18 1.40 6.79
N ALA A 16 -15.27 0.71 6.39
CA ALA A 16 -16.53 1.33 6.02
C ALA A 16 -17.44 1.66 7.22
N ASP A 17 -17.12 1.17 8.42
CA ASP A 17 -17.85 1.50 9.64
C ASP A 17 -17.82 3.02 9.88
N ARG A 18 -18.91 3.57 10.41
CA ARG A 18 -19.08 5.01 10.63
C ARG A 18 -17.95 5.63 11.47
N GLN A 19 -17.34 4.88 12.38
CA GLN A 19 -16.23 5.34 13.20
C GLN A 19 -14.93 5.57 12.40
N PHE A 20 -14.77 4.85 11.30
CA PHE A 20 -13.51 4.67 10.57
C PHE A 20 -13.56 5.15 9.11
N ALA A 21 -14.77 5.30 8.56
CA ALA A 21 -15.00 5.72 7.19
C ALA A 21 -14.25 7.03 6.87
N GLY A 22 -13.36 6.95 5.86
CA GLY A 22 -12.54 8.08 5.41
C GLY A 22 -11.37 8.44 6.33
N ARG A 23 -11.13 7.67 7.40
CA ARG A 23 -10.04 7.88 8.37
C ARG A 23 -8.98 6.79 8.30
N ILE A 24 -9.40 5.56 8.00
CA ILE A 24 -8.50 4.43 7.74
C ILE A 24 -8.89 3.72 6.45
N VAL A 25 -7.92 3.06 5.86
CA VAL A 25 -8.11 2.25 4.65
C VAL A 25 -7.39 0.92 4.76
N VAL A 26 -7.86 -0.04 3.98
CA VAL A 26 -7.08 -1.23 3.64
C VAL A 26 -5.91 -0.78 2.76
N ALA A 27 -4.70 -1.01 3.26
CA ALA A 27 -3.45 -0.81 2.54
C ALA A 27 -3.06 -2.17 1.92
N PRO A 28 -1.94 -2.85 2.22
CA PRO A 28 -1.67 -4.14 1.59
C PRO A 28 -2.44 -5.32 2.21
N VAL A 29 -2.93 -6.22 1.36
CA VAL A 29 -3.48 -7.56 1.69
C VAL A 29 -2.37 -8.59 1.50
N ASN A 30 -1.59 -8.83 2.56
CA ASN A 30 -0.41 -9.70 2.51
C ASN A 30 -0.76 -11.20 2.40
N SER A 31 -1.93 -11.61 2.89
CA SER A 31 -2.42 -12.99 2.75
C SER A 31 -3.93 -13.04 3.02
N ARG A 32 -4.54 -14.23 2.87
CA ARG A 32 -5.98 -14.46 3.18
C ARG A 32 -6.40 -13.97 4.57
N ASN A 33 -5.49 -14.00 5.54
CA ASN A 33 -5.75 -13.64 6.94
C ASN A 33 -4.80 -12.56 7.47
N SER A 34 -4.15 -11.78 6.59
CA SER A 34 -3.24 -10.72 7.04
C SER A 34 -3.42 -9.49 6.17
N VAL A 35 -3.98 -8.45 6.77
CA VAL A 35 -4.26 -7.17 6.12
C VAL A 35 -3.57 -6.08 6.92
N THR A 36 -3.10 -5.05 6.23
CA THR A 36 -2.57 -3.86 6.88
C THR A 36 -3.53 -2.70 6.73
N ILE A 37 -3.79 -2.02 7.83
CA ILE A 37 -4.60 -0.81 7.91
C ILE A 37 -3.66 0.39 8.00
N ALA A 38 -3.96 1.44 7.24
CA ALA A 38 -3.17 2.65 7.17
C ALA A 38 -4.04 3.90 7.27
N ASP A 39 -3.41 5.04 7.01
CA ASP A 39 -3.95 6.41 6.98
C ASP A 39 -3.89 7.14 8.34
N GLU A 40 -5.00 7.61 8.90
CA GLU A 40 -5.00 8.49 10.06
C GLU A 40 -4.48 7.78 11.33
N GLU A 41 -3.33 8.23 11.85
CA GLU A 41 -2.64 7.64 13.01
C GLU A 41 -3.54 7.50 14.25
N LYS A 42 -4.38 8.51 14.52
CA LYS A 42 -5.31 8.46 15.66
C LYS A 42 -6.36 7.37 15.48
N ALA A 43 -6.93 7.25 14.29
CA ALA A 43 -7.92 6.21 13.99
C ALA A 43 -7.30 4.81 14.02
N VAL A 44 -6.04 4.67 13.58
CA VAL A 44 -5.28 3.42 13.72
C VAL A 44 -5.05 3.06 15.19
N SER A 45 -4.74 4.03 16.06
CA SER A 45 -4.65 3.82 17.51
C SER A 45 -5.99 3.50 18.18
N ASP A 46 -7.09 4.14 17.73
CA ASP A 46 -8.44 3.82 18.21
C ASP A 46 -8.80 2.36 17.85
N LEU A 47 -8.44 1.91 16.64
CA LEU A 47 -8.64 0.53 16.20
C LEU A 47 -7.79 -0.46 17.00
N GLU A 48 -6.52 -0.14 17.26
CA GLU A 48 -5.62 -0.95 18.09
C GLU A 48 -6.24 -1.25 19.46
N LEU A 49 -6.79 -0.23 20.12
CA LEU A 49 -7.48 -0.38 21.40
C LEU A 49 -8.72 -1.28 21.31
N ILE A 50 -9.48 -1.20 20.21
CA ILE A 50 -10.65 -2.08 19.99
C ILE A 50 -10.20 -3.53 19.82
N LEU A 51 -9.14 -3.77 19.04
CA LEU A 51 -8.62 -5.11 18.80
C LEU A 51 -8.02 -5.72 20.07
N ASP A 52 -7.36 -4.91 20.91
CA ASP A 52 -6.92 -5.31 22.25
C ASP A 52 -8.10 -5.77 23.12
N ASN A 53 -9.19 -4.99 23.15
CA ASN A 53 -10.38 -5.34 23.95
C ASN A 53 -11.12 -6.59 23.43
N GLU A 54 -10.97 -6.92 22.15
CA GLU A 54 -11.57 -8.09 21.51
C GLU A 54 -10.64 -9.31 21.46
N ASP A 55 -9.45 -9.24 22.09
CA ASP A 55 -8.40 -10.27 22.02
C ASP A 55 -8.01 -10.67 20.58
N LYS A 56 -8.09 -9.71 19.64
CA LYS A 56 -7.76 -9.93 18.22
C LYS A 56 -6.28 -9.65 17.95
N SER A 57 -5.63 -10.56 17.22
CA SER A 57 -4.21 -10.42 16.89
C SER A 57 -3.93 -9.27 15.92
N HIS A 58 -3.07 -8.36 16.35
CA HIS A 58 -2.61 -7.20 15.60
C HIS A 58 -1.17 -6.86 15.95
N ARG A 59 -0.53 -6.02 15.12
CA ARG A 59 0.85 -5.55 15.31
C ARG A 59 1.07 -4.19 14.68
N ARG A 60 1.48 -3.21 15.47
CA ARG A 60 1.93 -1.90 14.98
C ARG A 60 3.15 -2.06 14.07
N LEU A 61 3.14 -1.43 12.90
CA LEU A 61 4.29 -1.41 12.01
C LEU A 61 5.17 -0.20 12.32
N HIS A 62 6.48 -0.40 12.44
CA HIS A 62 7.47 0.66 12.67
C HIS A 62 7.82 1.36 11.35
N VAL A 63 6.84 2.10 10.82
CA VAL A 63 6.96 2.91 9.60
C VAL A 63 6.46 4.32 9.88
N ASP A 64 7.10 5.30 9.27
CA ASP A 64 6.82 6.73 9.44
C ASP A 64 5.93 7.32 8.33
N LYS A 65 5.47 6.45 7.42
CA LYS A 65 4.64 6.79 6.26
C LYS A 65 3.50 5.77 6.13
N ALA A 66 2.34 6.26 5.74
CA ALA A 66 1.16 5.44 5.47
C ALA A 66 1.13 5.03 3.98
N TYR A 67 2.09 4.20 3.54
CA TYR A 67 2.10 3.72 2.16
C TYR A 67 0.78 3.04 1.79
N HIS A 68 0.40 3.15 0.53
CA HIS A 68 -0.86 2.64 -0.02
C HIS A 68 -2.11 3.27 0.62
N SER A 69 -1.98 4.48 1.19
CA SER A 69 -3.11 5.28 1.71
C SER A 69 -3.35 6.55 0.89
N PRO A 70 -4.57 7.09 0.93
CA PRO A 70 -4.90 8.39 0.35
C PRO A 70 -3.96 9.53 0.75
N GLN A 71 -3.41 9.51 1.98
CA GLN A 71 -2.45 10.53 2.44
C GLN A 71 -1.20 10.63 1.55
N MET A 72 -0.76 9.53 0.93
CA MET A 72 0.40 9.54 0.04
C MET A 72 0.14 10.31 -1.25
N GLN A 73 -1.12 10.54 -1.63
CA GLN A 73 -1.47 11.32 -2.82
C GLN A 73 -0.86 12.73 -2.77
N ALA A 74 -0.73 13.32 -1.57
CA ALA A 74 -0.20 14.67 -1.38
C ALA A 74 1.25 14.84 -1.85
N CYS A 75 2.06 13.78 -1.88
CA CYS A 75 3.46 13.84 -2.33
C CYS A 75 3.69 13.29 -3.74
N VAL A 76 2.67 12.74 -4.41
CA VAL A 76 2.81 12.10 -5.73
C VAL A 76 3.39 13.06 -6.77
N GLU A 77 2.87 14.29 -6.85
CA GLU A 77 3.31 15.26 -7.86
C GLU A 77 4.79 15.63 -7.69
N SER A 78 5.19 15.96 -6.45
CA SER A 78 6.59 16.28 -6.14
C SER A 78 7.51 15.07 -6.36
N TYR A 79 7.06 13.87 -6.02
CA TYR A 79 7.79 12.63 -6.24
C TYR A 79 8.02 12.35 -7.74
N MET A 80 6.99 12.53 -8.56
CA MET A 80 7.06 12.34 -10.01
C MET A 80 8.01 13.33 -10.67
N ALA A 81 7.98 14.60 -10.28
CA ALA A 81 8.91 15.61 -10.79
C ALA A 81 10.38 15.27 -10.47
N LEU A 82 10.64 14.69 -9.29
CA LEU A 82 11.98 14.23 -8.90
C LEU A 82 12.43 13.00 -9.69
N LEU A 83 11.54 12.03 -9.93
CA LEU A 83 11.85 10.87 -10.77
C LEU A 83 12.24 11.28 -12.19
N GLU A 84 11.53 12.24 -12.77
CA GLU A 84 11.85 12.79 -14.08
C GLU A 84 13.24 13.45 -14.07
N HIS A 85 13.55 14.25 -13.04
CA HIS A 85 14.88 14.88 -12.88
C HIS A 85 16.03 13.87 -12.71
N CYS A 86 15.75 12.69 -12.15
CA CYS A 86 16.76 11.63 -12.01
C CYS A 86 17.21 11.02 -13.34
N GLY A 87 16.45 11.21 -14.44
CA GLY A 87 16.84 10.70 -15.77
C GLY A 87 16.96 9.17 -15.83
N ILE A 88 16.02 8.46 -15.20
CA ILE A 88 16.07 6.99 -15.09
C ILE A 88 16.05 6.34 -16.48
N THR A 89 17.08 5.53 -16.75
CA THR A 89 17.17 4.73 -17.98
C THR A 89 16.85 3.26 -17.68
N LEU A 90 15.88 2.70 -18.40
CA LEU A 90 15.47 1.32 -18.20
C LEU A 90 16.52 0.33 -18.77
N GLN A 91 16.85 -0.67 -17.97
CA GLN A 91 17.67 -1.80 -18.41
C GLN A 91 16.75 -2.93 -18.85
N MET A 92 16.85 -3.32 -20.11
CA MET A 92 16.04 -4.42 -20.63
C MET A 92 16.62 -5.77 -20.19
N PRO A 93 15.81 -6.66 -19.61
CA PRO A 93 16.28 -7.97 -19.20
C PRO A 93 16.73 -8.79 -20.42
N GLY A 94 17.85 -9.51 -20.27
CA GLY A 94 18.29 -10.51 -21.25
C GLY A 94 17.43 -11.78 -21.19
N SER A 95 17.63 -12.68 -22.17
CA SER A 95 16.81 -13.90 -22.34
C SER A 95 16.91 -14.94 -21.21
N GLN A 96 17.87 -14.82 -20.29
CA GLN A 96 18.04 -15.71 -19.14
C GLN A 96 17.70 -15.07 -17.79
N GLN A 97 17.05 -13.90 -17.80
CA GLN A 97 16.68 -13.21 -16.55
C GLN A 97 15.34 -13.71 -16.01
N PRO A 98 15.14 -13.68 -14.67
CA PRO A 98 13.87 -14.05 -14.07
C PRO A 98 12.76 -13.08 -14.47
N ILE A 99 11.52 -13.58 -14.47
CA ILE A 99 10.34 -12.76 -14.71
C ILE A 99 10.05 -11.96 -13.44
N TRP A 100 9.93 -10.64 -13.58
CA TRP A 100 9.44 -9.78 -12.51
C TRP A 100 7.91 -9.70 -12.57
N PHE A 101 7.22 -10.00 -11.47
CA PHE A 101 5.79 -9.76 -11.29
C PHE A 101 5.57 -8.48 -10.48
N SER A 102 4.72 -7.58 -10.99
CA SER A 102 4.34 -6.37 -10.26
C SER A 102 3.18 -6.66 -9.33
N SER A 103 3.33 -6.28 -8.06
CA SER A 103 2.23 -6.28 -7.10
C SER A 103 1.25 -5.13 -7.29
N ALA A 104 1.66 -4.03 -7.93
CA ALA A 104 0.76 -2.90 -8.19
C ALA A 104 -0.24 -3.19 -9.32
N TYR A 105 0.13 -4.04 -10.28
CA TYR A 105 -0.70 -4.34 -11.46
C TYR A 105 -1.11 -5.81 -11.59
N ASP A 106 -0.74 -6.67 -10.63
CA ASP A 106 -1.04 -8.10 -10.60
C ASP A 106 -0.71 -8.85 -11.91
N LYS A 107 0.42 -8.51 -12.52
CA LYS A 107 0.87 -9.13 -13.78
C LYS A 107 2.39 -9.08 -13.97
N PRO A 108 2.96 -9.90 -14.87
CA PRO A 108 4.34 -9.78 -15.28
C PRO A 108 4.64 -8.37 -15.77
N VAL A 109 5.82 -7.86 -15.42
CA VAL A 109 6.21 -6.52 -15.85
C VAL A 109 6.49 -6.48 -17.34
N GLU A 110 5.90 -5.46 -17.97
CA GLU A 110 6.08 -5.12 -19.36
C GLU A 110 6.78 -3.75 -19.45
N PRO A 111 8.12 -3.70 -19.59
CA PRO A 111 8.88 -2.45 -19.51
C PRO A 111 8.41 -1.34 -20.46
N HIS A 112 7.85 -1.71 -21.60
CA HIS A 112 7.39 -0.80 -22.64
C HIS A 112 6.02 -0.17 -22.34
N THR A 113 5.19 -0.81 -21.52
CA THR A 113 3.80 -0.38 -21.28
C THR A 113 3.59 0.17 -19.87
N MET A 114 4.45 -0.20 -18.92
CA MET A 114 4.28 0.14 -17.50
C MET A 114 4.97 1.43 -17.04
N ALA A 115 5.56 2.22 -17.93
CA ALA A 115 6.20 3.51 -17.59
C ALA A 115 7.14 3.43 -16.35
N LEU A 116 8.02 2.41 -16.32
CA LEU A 116 8.90 2.08 -15.19
C LEU A 116 9.92 3.19 -14.82
N HIS A 117 10.03 4.23 -15.62
CA HIS A 117 10.86 5.41 -15.33
C HIS A 117 10.08 6.51 -14.58
N GLY A 118 8.77 6.34 -14.37
CA GLY A 118 7.89 7.37 -13.82
C GLY A 118 6.69 6.78 -13.08
N THR A 119 5.50 6.85 -13.70
CA THR A 119 4.19 6.68 -13.03
C THR A 119 4.03 5.35 -12.32
N TYR A 120 4.73 4.30 -12.77
CA TYR A 120 4.79 3.02 -12.06
C TYR A 120 5.05 3.17 -10.55
N TRP A 121 6.01 4.04 -10.20
CA TRP A 121 6.46 4.18 -8.82
C TRP A 121 5.49 5.02 -7.99
N ALA A 122 4.80 5.98 -8.62
CA ALA A 122 3.70 6.69 -7.97
C ALA A 122 2.53 5.75 -7.70
N ASP A 123 2.14 4.94 -8.69
CA ASP A 123 1.09 3.94 -8.56
C ASP A 123 1.45 2.92 -7.46
N ASN A 124 2.69 2.43 -7.45
CA ASN A 124 3.16 1.52 -6.40
C ASN A 124 3.09 2.12 -4.99
N MET A 125 3.24 3.44 -4.85
CA MET A 125 3.19 4.14 -3.58
C MET A 125 1.76 4.30 -3.03
N ILE A 126 0.76 4.41 -3.92
CA ILE A 126 -0.62 4.76 -3.56
C ILE A 126 -1.61 3.60 -3.69
N GLN A 127 -1.37 2.64 -4.58
CA GLN A 127 -2.26 1.51 -4.80
C GLN A 127 -1.97 0.41 -3.78
N PRO A 128 -2.99 -0.21 -3.17
CA PRO A 128 -2.81 -1.36 -2.29
C PRO A 128 -2.18 -2.54 -3.02
N VAL A 129 -1.40 -3.35 -2.28
CA VAL A 129 -0.77 -4.60 -2.72
C VAL A 129 -1.65 -5.79 -2.41
#